data_AF-A0A1I7KY86-F1
#
_entry.id   AF-A0A1I7KY86-F1
#
_cell.length_a   1.000
_cell.length_b   1.000
_cell.length_c   1.000
_cell.angle_alpha   90.00
_cell.angle_beta   90.00
_cell.angle_gamma   90.00
#
_symmetry.space_group_name_H-M   'P 1'
#
loop_
_entity.id
_entity.type
_entity.pdbx_description
1 polymer ?
#
loop_
_entity_poly.entity_id
_entity_poly.type
_entity_poly.pdbx_seq_one_letter_code
_entity_poly.pdbx_strand_id
1 'polypeptide(L)'
;MKEETSTDPVSTEAVRRSLDGCLRAPAFRRSQKLAAFLSYIVDEELAGRGEAIKAYTIATQALGRADSFDPSNDPSVRVEAGRLRRVLDEVYADEGRFWPVRIQVPVGAYRPSFDIQEFRPRDFTAEEPGPDDPRAADIGPGDVAASPRAGARPAGTPAGPGSGPGTTAGLAARNVVAQVLALFDTRGQAVLALLLTVIALLLAVEVALQIYVLAHA
;
A
#
# COMPACT_ATOMS: atom_id res chain seq x y z
N MET A 1 11.62 -36.47 20.58
CA MET A 1 12.46 -35.62 19.71
C MET A 1 11.84 -35.55 18.32
N LYS A 2 11.09 -34.49 18.07
CA LYS A 2 10.86 -33.89 16.75
C LYS A 2 10.80 -32.39 17.04
N GLU A 3 11.93 -31.72 16.80
CA GLU A 3 11.97 -30.28 16.68
C GLU A 3 11.32 -29.95 15.33
N GLU A 4 10.06 -29.52 15.36
CA GLU A 4 9.44 -28.83 14.23
C GLU A 4 9.66 -27.33 14.46
N THR A 5 10.45 -26.76 13.58
CA THR A 5 10.77 -25.33 13.48
C THR A 5 9.47 -24.52 13.47
N SER A 6 9.18 -23.81 14.56
CA SER A 6 8.03 -22.91 14.72
C SER A 6 8.19 -21.71 13.80
N THR A 7 7.79 -21.86 12.53
CA THR A 7 7.27 -20.73 11.77
C THR A 7 5.93 -20.42 12.43
N ASP A 8 5.90 -19.46 13.36
CA ASP A 8 4.65 -19.06 14.00
C ASP A 8 3.65 -18.70 12.89
N PRO A 9 2.56 -19.47 12.72
CA PRO A 9 1.57 -19.15 11.70
C PRO A 9 1.00 -17.78 12.06
N VAL A 10 1.07 -16.83 11.13
CA VAL A 10 0.44 -15.52 11.29
C VAL A 10 -1.01 -15.76 11.73
N SER A 11 -1.36 -15.33 12.94
CA SER A 11 -2.67 -15.66 13.47
C SER A 11 -3.75 -14.96 12.64
N THR A 12 -4.80 -15.69 12.27
CA THR A 12 -5.95 -15.15 11.54
C THR A 12 -6.52 -13.91 12.23
N GLU A 13 -6.49 -13.90 13.56
CA GLU A 13 -6.95 -12.76 14.37
C GLU A 13 -6.05 -11.53 14.19
N ALA A 14 -4.73 -11.71 14.16
CA ALA A 14 -3.81 -10.60 13.92
C ALA A 14 -4.00 -9.99 12.52
N VAL A 15 -4.24 -10.83 11.50
CA VAL A 15 -4.56 -10.37 10.14
C VAL A 15 -5.86 -9.56 10.12
N ARG A 16 -6.92 -10.08 10.75
CA ARG A 16 -8.22 -9.39 10.83
C ARG A 16 -8.12 -8.05 11.56
N ARG A 17 -7.33 -7.99 12.63
CA ARG A 17 -7.07 -6.74 13.36
C ARG A 17 -6.37 -5.70 12.49
N SER A 18 -5.35 -6.11 11.73
CA SER A 18 -4.69 -5.23 10.76
C SER A 18 -5.63 -4.79 9.64
N LEU A 19 -6.48 -5.69 9.13
CA LEU A 19 -7.49 -5.36 8.12
C LEU A 19 -8.48 -4.31 8.63
N ASP A 20 -9.05 -4.49 9.82
CA ASP A 20 -9.97 -3.53 10.44
C ASP A 20 -9.30 -2.15 10.62
N GLY A 21 -8.01 -2.12 11.01
CA GLY A 21 -7.19 -0.91 11.03
C GLY A 21 -7.11 -0.22 9.67
N CYS A 22 -6.75 -0.97 8.62
CA CYS A 22 -6.72 -0.46 7.25
C CYS A 22 -8.08 0.13 6.83
N LEU A 23 -9.19 -0.58 7.06
CA LEU A 23 -10.51 -0.15 6.63
C LEU A 23 -11.01 1.12 7.34
N ARG A 24 -10.52 1.39 8.55
CA ARG A 24 -10.81 2.62 9.30
C ARG A 24 -9.93 3.79 8.90
N ALA A 25 -8.77 3.54 8.30
CA ALA A 25 -7.85 4.58 7.89
C ALA A 25 -8.50 5.56 6.89
N PRO A 26 -8.18 6.87 6.95
CA PRO A 26 -8.81 7.89 6.10
C PRO A 26 -8.74 7.59 4.60
N ALA A 27 -7.65 6.97 4.13
CA ALA A 27 -7.45 6.65 2.73
C ALA A 27 -8.45 5.60 2.21
N PHE A 28 -8.75 4.57 3.01
CA PHE A 28 -9.74 3.54 2.66
C PHE A 28 -11.18 4.04 2.84
N ARG A 29 -11.44 4.88 3.85
CA ARG A 29 -12.77 5.50 4.02
C ARG A 29 -13.18 6.39 2.86
N ARG A 30 -12.23 7.01 2.17
CA ARG A 30 -12.46 7.82 0.96
C ARG A 30 -12.77 6.99 -0.28
N SER A 31 -12.41 5.70 -0.29
CA SER A 31 -12.60 4.83 -1.46
C SER A 31 -13.19 3.48 -1.05
N GLN A 32 -14.53 3.38 -1.14
CA GLN A 32 -15.24 2.11 -0.91
C GLN A 32 -14.76 0.99 -1.84
N LYS A 33 -14.32 1.32 -3.06
CA LYS A 33 -13.77 0.33 -4.01
C LYS A 33 -12.47 -0.30 -3.51
N LEU A 34 -11.56 0.51 -2.96
CA LEU A 34 -10.29 0.00 -2.42
C LEU A 34 -10.51 -0.80 -1.13
N ALA A 35 -11.45 -0.36 -0.29
CA ALA A 35 -11.87 -1.10 0.89
C ALA A 35 -12.45 -2.48 0.50
N ALA A 36 -13.38 -2.52 -0.46
CA ALA A 36 -13.97 -3.76 -0.96
C ALA A 36 -12.92 -4.70 -1.59
N PHE A 37 -11.98 -4.15 -2.37
CA PHE A 37 -10.87 -4.92 -2.93
C PHE A 37 -10.05 -5.56 -1.80
N LEU A 38 -9.59 -4.76 -0.84
CA LEU A 38 -8.74 -5.25 0.25
C LEU A 38 -9.44 -6.30 1.10
N SER A 39 -10.70 -6.04 1.51
CA SER A 39 -11.51 -7.01 2.26
C SER A 39 -11.62 -8.33 1.51
N TYR A 40 -12.02 -8.29 0.24
CA TYR A 40 -12.19 -9.48 -0.57
C TYR A 40 -10.92 -10.34 -0.63
N ILE A 41 -9.77 -9.74 -0.97
CA ILE A 41 -8.53 -10.52 -1.13
C ILE A 41 -8.04 -11.10 0.20
N VAL A 42 -8.23 -10.39 1.32
CA VAL A 42 -7.83 -10.88 2.64
C VAL A 42 -8.78 -11.97 3.11
N ASP A 43 -10.08 -11.79 2.94
CA ASP A 43 -11.08 -12.80 3.34
C ASP A 43 -10.94 -14.09 2.53
N GLU A 44 -10.68 -14.01 1.22
CA GLU A 44 -10.41 -15.17 0.38
C GLU A 44 -9.11 -15.90 0.80
N GLU A 45 -8.05 -15.17 1.13
CA GLU A 45 -6.80 -15.76 1.62
C GLU A 45 -7.01 -16.46 2.97
N LEU A 46 -7.69 -15.81 3.92
CA LEU A 46 -8.01 -16.37 5.23
C LEU A 46 -8.97 -17.57 5.15
N ALA A 47 -9.79 -17.64 4.10
CA ALA A 47 -10.66 -18.76 3.82
C ALA A 47 -9.96 -19.91 3.06
N GLY A 48 -8.65 -19.81 2.82
CA GLY A 48 -7.85 -20.82 2.11
C GLY A 48 -8.09 -20.84 0.60
N ARG A 49 -8.75 -19.82 0.04
CA ARG A 49 -9.07 -19.69 -1.38
C ARG A 49 -8.16 -18.69 -2.12
N GLY A 50 -6.95 -18.49 -1.60
CA GLY A 50 -5.95 -17.57 -2.18
C GLY A 50 -5.68 -17.77 -3.68
N GLU A 51 -5.74 -19.00 -4.17
CA GLU A 51 -5.55 -19.33 -5.58
C GLU A 51 -6.69 -18.84 -6.50
N ALA A 52 -7.88 -18.63 -5.94
CA ALA A 52 -9.03 -18.09 -6.65
C ALA A 52 -8.90 -16.57 -6.87
N ILE A 53 -7.98 -15.89 -6.17
CA ILE A 53 -7.78 -14.43 -6.24
C ILE A 53 -7.14 -14.05 -7.58
N LYS A 54 -7.98 -13.90 -8.61
CA LYS A 54 -7.62 -13.53 -9.98
C LYS A 54 -8.32 -12.25 -10.39
N ALA A 55 -7.78 -11.57 -11.41
CA ALA A 55 -8.33 -10.31 -11.91
C ALA A 55 -9.85 -10.38 -12.19
N TYR A 56 -10.30 -11.47 -12.83
CA TYR A 56 -11.72 -11.70 -13.11
C TYR A 56 -12.56 -11.76 -11.83
N THR A 57 -12.17 -12.59 -10.87
CA THR A 57 -12.92 -12.76 -9.62
C THR A 57 -12.96 -11.48 -8.79
N ILE A 58 -11.88 -10.70 -8.77
CA ILE A 58 -11.86 -9.41 -8.07
C ILE A 58 -12.79 -8.42 -8.76
N ALA A 59 -12.80 -8.39 -10.10
CA ALA A 59 -13.68 -7.50 -10.85
C ALA A 59 -15.14 -7.77 -10.54
N THR A 60 -15.58 -9.03 -10.57
CA THR A 60 -16.98 -9.41 -10.41
C THR A 60 -17.40 -9.42 -8.94
N GLN A 61 -16.60 -9.99 -8.04
CA GLN A 61 -16.97 -10.20 -6.64
C GLN A 61 -16.68 -8.98 -5.74
N ALA A 62 -15.63 -8.19 -6.02
CA ALA A 62 -15.25 -7.06 -5.17
C ALA A 62 -15.57 -5.69 -5.79
N LEU A 63 -15.40 -5.55 -7.11
CA LEU A 63 -15.56 -4.26 -7.80
C LEU A 63 -16.91 -4.10 -8.53
N GLY A 64 -17.78 -5.12 -8.49
CA GLY A 64 -19.13 -5.07 -9.06
C GLY A 64 -19.16 -4.94 -10.58
N ARG A 65 -18.18 -5.51 -11.28
CA ARG A 65 -18.18 -5.58 -12.75
C ARG A 65 -19.09 -6.69 -13.26
N ALA A 66 -19.59 -6.50 -14.47
CA ALA A 66 -20.39 -7.52 -15.17
C ALA A 66 -19.54 -8.76 -15.52
N ASP A 67 -20.20 -9.91 -15.67
CA ASP A 67 -19.56 -11.18 -16.00
C ASP A 67 -18.86 -11.17 -17.37
N SER A 68 -19.20 -10.21 -18.23
CA SER A 68 -18.53 -9.95 -19.51
C SER A 68 -17.16 -9.26 -19.38
N PHE A 69 -16.65 -9.07 -18.16
CA PHE A 69 -15.36 -8.47 -17.91
C PHE A 69 -14.22 -9.33 -18.44
N ASP A 70 -13.35 -8.73 -19.26
CA ASP A 70 -12.13 -9.36 -19.78
C ASP A 70 -10.88 -8.69 -19.18
N PRO A 71 -10.11 -9.39 -18.34
CA PRO A 71 -8.86 -8.88 -17.76
C PRO A 71 -7.81 -8.45 -18.80
N SER A 72 -7.86 -8.99 -20.02
CA SER A 72 -6.89 -8.66 -21.08
C SER A 72 -7.17 -7.27 -21.65
N ASN A 73 -8.45 -6.94 -21.82
CA ASN A 73 -8.91 -5.72 -22.48
C ASN A 73 -9.28 -4.60 -21.50
N ASP A 74 -9.59 -4.89 -20.23
CA ASP A 74 -9.91 -3.89 -19.21
C ASP A 74 -8.81 -3.84 -18.12
N PRO A 75 -7.98 -2.78 -18.08
CA PRO A 75 -6.91 -2.64 -17.10
C PRO A 75 -7.40 -2.20 -15.71
N SER A 76 -8.70 -1.99 -15.48
CA SER A 76 -9.23 -1.40 -14.25
C SER A 76 -8.79 -2.12 -12.97
N VAL A 77 -8.80 -3.46 -12.96
CA VAL A 77 -8.33 -4.23 -11.79
C VAL A 77 -6.83 -4.03 -11.55
N ARG A 78 -6.02 -3.97 -12.61
CA ARG A 78 -4.58 -3.68 -12.50
C ARG A 78 -4.34 -2.27 -11.96
N VAL A 79 -5.12 -1.29 -12.43
CA VAL A 79 -5.05 0.10 -11.96
C VAL A 79 -5.44 0.21 -10.50
N GLU A 80 -6.55 -0.41 -10.08
CA GLU A 80 -6.97 -0.40 -8.68
C GLU A 80 -6.01 -1.17 -7.77
N ALA A 81 -5.44 -2.28 -8.23
CA ALA A 81 -4.38 -2.97 -7.49
C ALA A 81 -3.14 -2.08 -7.32
N GLY A 82 -2.78 -1.27 -8.33
CA GLY A 82 -1.71 -0.29 -8.22
C GLY A 82 -2.00 0.80 -7.19
N ARG A 83 -3.24 1.30 -7.15
CA ARG A 83 -3.70 2.26 -6.15
C ARG A 83 -3.73 1.66 -4.75
N LEU A 84 -4.23 0.44 -4.61
CA LEU A 84 -4.27 -0.30 -3.35
C LEU A 84 -2.88 -0.42 -2.72
N ARG A 85 -1.87 -0.79 -3.52
CA ARG A 85 -0.48 -0.89 -3.03
C ARG A 85 0.03 0.44 -2.46
N ARG A 86 -0.17 1.55 -3.20
CA ARG A 86 0.24 2.89 -2.74
C ARG A 86 -0.44 3.28 -1.44
N VAL A 87 -1.77 3.06 -1.37
CA VAL A 87 -2.55 3.38 -0.18
C VAL A 87 -2.14 2.51 1.02
N LEU A 88 -1.87 1.22 0.80
CA LEU A 88 -1.34 0.35 1.86
C LEU A 88 0.01 0.87 2.37
N ASP A 89 0.93 1.24 1.48
CA ASP A 89 2.22 1.79 1.89
C ASP A 89 2.08 3.10 2.68
N GLU A 90 1.18 4.00 2.27
CA GLU A 90 0.87 5.23 3.01
C GLU A 90 0.31 4.94 4.41
N VAL A 91 -0.66 4.02 4.51
CA VAL A 91 -1.29 3.66 5.79
C VAL A 91 -0.30 2.96 6.72
N TYR A 92 0.54 2.06 6.20
CA TYR A 92 1.56 1.36 6.98
C TYR A 92 2.76 2.23 7.35
N ALA A 93 3.00 3.35 6.68
CA ALA A 93 4.02 4.33 7.07
C ALA A 93 3.64 5.14 8.32
N ASP A 94 2.33 5.28 8.60
CA ASP A 94 1.82 6.05 9.73
C ASP A 94 1.12 5.16 10.77
N GLU A 95 -0.20 5.00 10.70
CA GLU A 95 -0.98 4.26 11.70
C GLU A 95 -0.63 2.76 11.72
N GLY A 96 -0.31 2.18 10.57
CA GLY A 96 -0.16 0.75 10.39
C GLY A 96 1.17 0.15 10.87
N ARG A 97 2.16 0.99 11.20
CA ARG A 97 3.44 0.54 11.81
C ARG A 97 3.27 -0.09 13.20
N PHE A 98 2.13 0.17 13.84
CA PHE A 98 1.81 -0.31 15.18
C PHE A 98 0.91 -1.55 15.17
N TRP A 99 0.55 -2.04 13.98
CA TRP A 99 -0.29 -3.24 13.83
C TRP A 99 0.58 -4.50 13.80
N PRO A 100 0.05 -5.63 14.28
CA PRO A 100 0.83 -6.86 14.41
C PRO A 100 1.27 -7.44 13.06
N VAL A 101 0.54 -7.14 11.98
CA VAL A 101 0.77 -7.71 10.65
C VAL A 101 0.76 -6.61 9.60
N ARG A 102 1.76 -6.63 8.72
CA ARG A 102 1.76 -5.88 7.46
C ARG A 102 1.08 -6.69 6.38
N ILE A 103 0.01 -6.14 5.80
CA ILE A 103 -0.66 -6.70 4.63
C ILE A 103 0.01 -6.09 3.39
N GLN A 104 0.61 -6.94 2.56
CA GLN A 104 1.24 -6.54 1.31
C GLN A 104 0.55 -7.19 0.11
N VAL A 105 0.53 -6.50 -1.03
CA VAL A 105 0.02 -7.05 -2.30
C VAL A 105 1.15 -7.01 -3.32
N PRO A 106 1.76 -8.16 -3.68
CA PRO A 106 2.91 -8.21 -4.58
C PRO A 106 2.59 -7.67 -5.97
N VAL A 107 3.59 -7.15 -6.68
CA VAL A 107 3.45 -6.70 -8.07
C VAL A 107 3.25 -7.92 -8.98
N GLY A 108 2.32 -7.82 -9.93
CA GLY A 108 2.02 -8.91 -10.86
C GLY A 108 1.08 -9.99 -10.32
N ALA A 109 0.78 -9.98 -9.02
CA ALA A 109 -0.20 -10.84 -8.40
C ALA A 109 -1.20 -10.03 -7.56
N TYR A 110 -2.29 -10.69 -7.15
CA TYR A 110 -3.36 -10.08 -6.35
C TYR A 110 -3.52 -10.73 -4.97
N ARG A 111 -2.93 -11.92 -4.78
CA ARG A 111 -2.93 -12.63 -3.51
C ARG A 111 -2.15 -11.82 -2.46
N PRO A 112 -2.73 -11.49 -1.31
CA PRO A 112 -2.04 -10.75 -0.27
C PRO A 112 -1.00 -11.65 0.43
N SER A 113 0.09 -11.06 0.89
CA SER A 113 1.05 -11.68 1.81
C SER A 113 1.02 -10.96 3.15
N PHE A 114 1.32 -11.70 4.21
CA PHE A 114 1.26 -11.23 5.58
C PHE A 114 2.63 -11.36 6.24
N ASP A 115 3.21 -10.22 6.64
CA ASP A 115 4.47 -10.20 7.37
C ASP A 115 4.21 -9.78 8.81
N ILE A 116 4.74 -10.56 9.75
CA ILE A 116 4.70 -10.21 11.17
C ILE A 116 5.57 -8.97 11.36
N GLN A 117 4.99 -7.93 11.94
CA GLN A 117 5.75 -6.75 12.36
C GLN A 117 6.18 -6.93 13.81
N GLU A 118 7.42 -6.52 14.12
CA GLU A 118 7.80 -6.30 15.50
C GLU A 118 6.90 -5.19 16.05
N PHE A 119 5.93 -5.58 16.89
CA PHE A 119 5.06 -4.64 17.57
C PHE A 119 5.94 -3.71 18.42
N ARG A 120 6.25 -2.52 17.89
CA ARG A 120 6.72 -1.43 18.72
C ARG A 120 5.48 -0.82 19.33
N PRO A 121 5.29 -0.85 20.66
CA PRO A 121 4.25 -0.06 21.29
C PRO A 121 4.34 1.37 20.75
N ARG A 122 3.21 2.05 20.53
CA ARG A 122 3.25 3.50 20.32
C ARG A 122 4.06 4.04 21.48
N ASP A 123 5.26 4.57 21.18
CA ASP A 123 5.92 5.51 22.05
C ASP A 123 4.92 6.68 22.10
N PHE A 124 4.00 6.62 23.06
CA PHE A 124 3.32 7.80 23.56
C PHE A 124 4.42 8.59 24.27
N THR A 125 5.40 9.10 23.52
CA THR A 125 5.86 10.44 23.81
C THR A 125 4.62 11.26 23.52
N ALA A 126 3.76 11.37 24.53
CA ALA A 126 2.92 12.54 24.64
C ALA A 126 3.87 13.68 24.31
N GLU A 127 3.64 14.33 23.19
CA GLU A 127 4.06 15.70 23.06
C GLU A 127 3.26 16.40 24.16
N GLU A 128 3.77 16.30 25.39
CA GLU A 128 3.46 17.29 26.40
C GLU A 128 3.74 18.59 25.69
N PRO A 129 2.75 19.50 25.59
CA PRO A 129 3.03 20.84 25.11
C PRO A 129 4.23 21.29 25.94
N GLY A 130 5.35 21.51 25.24
CA GLY A 130 6.60 21.81 25.91
C GLY A 130 6.36 22.95 26.90
N PRO A 131 7.06 22.98 28.04
CA PRO A 131 6.88 24.01 29.08
C PRO A 131 7.11 25.45 28.59
N ASP A 132 7.39 25.65 27.29
CA ASP A 132 7.66 26.90 26.62
C ASP A 132 6.60 27.29 25.56
N ASP A 133 5.35 26.79 25.62
CA ASP A 133 4.25 27.46 24.89
C ASP A 133 3.77 28.70 25.68
N PRO A 134 4.13 29.93 25.27
CA PRO A 134 3.68 31.15 25.94
C PRO A 134 2.16 31.38 25.82
N ARG A 135 1.41 30.53 25.11
CA ARG A 135 -0.05 30.66 24.95
C ARG A 135 -0.87 30.00 26.07
N ALA A 136 -0.25 29.27 26.99
CA ALA A 136 -0.97 28.66 28.13
C ALA A 136 -1.22 29.64 29.30
N ALA A 137 -0.71 30.87 29.24
CA ALA A 137 -0.74 31.81 30.37
C ALA A 137 -1.94 32.78 30.42
N ASP A 138 -2.93 32.69 29.52
CA ASP A 138 -4.03 33.68 29.50
C ASP A 138 -5.44 33.05 29.42
N ILE A 139 -5.77 32.22 30.41
CA ILE A 139 -7.18 31.95 30.75
C ILE A 139 -7.40 32.42 32.19
N GLY A 140 -7.55 33.74 32.35
CA GLY A 140 -8.08 34.32 33.58
C GLY A 140 -9.57 33.96 33.74
N PRO A 141 -10.06 33.67 34.95
CA PRO A 141 -11.48 33.47 35.20
C PRO A 141 -12.14 34.84 35.38
N GLY A 142 -12.98 35.27 34.44
CA GLY A 142 -13.69 36.53 34.59
C GLY A 142 -14.67 36.85 33.46
N ASP A 143 -15.96 36.74 33.79
CA ASP A 143 -17.09 37.51 33.26
C ASP A 143 -17.66 37.18 31.87
N VAL A 144 -18.69 36.34 31.94
CA VAL A 144 -19.83 36.29 31.02
C VAL A 144 -20.64 37.59 31.10
N ALA A 145 -20.49 38.50 30.13
CA ALA A 145 -21.49 39.53 29.87
C ALA A 145 -21.49 40.03 28.41
N ALA A 146 -22.63 39.83 27.76
CA ALA A 146 -23.28 40.72 26.79
C ALA A 146 -22.61 41.02 25.41
N SER A 147 -23.28 40.51 24.36
CA SER A 147 -23.42 41.15 23.02
C SER A 147 -24.06 42.56 23.16
N PRO A 148 -24.08 43.51 22.17
CA PRO A 148 -23.99 43.30 20.71
C PRO A 148 -23.40 44.44 19.81
N ARG A 149 -23.33 44.12 18.49
CA ARG A 149 -23.55 44.99 17.29
C ARG A 149 -22.47 45.97 16.76
N ALA A 150 -22.20 45.75 15.46
CA ALA A 150 -22.26 46.71 14.32
C ALA A 150 -20.98 47.44 13.84
N GLY A 151 -20.82 47.42 12.50
CA GLY A 151 -19.94 48.28 11.68
C GLY A 151 -18.49 47.79 11.61
N ALA A 152 -17.74 47.82 10.51
CA ALA A 152 -17.92 48.44 9.21
C ALA A 152 -17.00 47.74 8.18
N ARG A 153 -17.26 48.06 6.92
CA ARG A 153 -16.70 47.53 5.67
C ARG A 153 -15.27 48.04 5.34
N PRO A 154 -14.64 47.58 4.22
CA PRO A 154 -13.20 47.36 4.05
C PRO A 154 -12.48 48.48 3.26
N ALA A 155 -11.15 48.39 3.17
CA ALA A 155 -10.36 48.53 1.92
C ALA A 155 -8.85 48.67 2.23
N GLY A 156 -8.00 48.01 1.44
CA GLY A 156 -6.56 48.28 1.42
C GLY A 156 -5.69 47.14 0.89
N THR A 157 -5.58 47.01 -0.43
CA THR A 157 -4.43 46.42 -1.16
C THR A 157 -3.74 47.63 -1.87
N PRO A 158 -2.53 47.60 -2.49
CA PRO A 158 -1.67 46.46 -2.89
C PRO A 158 -0.13 46.73 -2.81
N ALA A 159 0.64 45.87 -3.52
CA ALA A 159 2.05 45.99 -3.98
C ALA A 159 3.14 45.50 -3.01
N GLY A 160 4.16 44.74 -3.43
CA GLY A 160 4.66 44.39 -4.76
C GLY A 160 5.76 43.31 -4.68
N PRO A 161 6.48 43.02 -5.79
CA PRO A 161 7.07 41.72 -6.09
C PRO A 161 8.58 41.60 -5.80
N GLY A 162 9.05 40.37 -5.62
CA GLY A 162 10.48 40.03 -5.54
C GLY A 162 10.82 38.79 -6.36
N SER A 163 11.51 39.00 -7.47
CA SER A 163 12.09 38.01 -8.37
C SER A 163 13.33 37.32 -7.77
N GLY A 164 13.61 36.08 -8.18
CA GLY A 164 15.00 35.63 -8.35
C GLY A 164 15.24 34.11 -8.35
N PRO A 165 16.18 33.58 -9.16
CA PRO A 165 16.14 32.22 -9.70
C PRO A 165 17.31 31.30 -9.26
N GLY A 166 17.24 30.03 -9.66
CA GLY A 166 18.26 28.99 -9.45
C GLY A 166 17.62 27.76 -8.77
N THR A 167 17.84 26.51 -9.12
CA THR A 167 19.04 25.89 -9.65
C THR A 167 18.66 24.52 -10.25
N THR A 168 19.37 24.19 -11.32
CA THR A 168 19.50 22.88 -11.96
C THR A 168 19.72 21.73 -10.98
N ALA A 169 18.95 20.65 -11.10
CA ALA A 169 19.36 19.33 -10.61
C ALA A 169 18.74 18.25 -11.50
N GLY A 170 19.50 17.84 -12.53
CA GLY A 170 19.26 16.57 -13.21
C GLY A 170 19.49 15.44 -12.21
N LEU A 171 18.44 14.68 -11.91
CA LEU A 171 18.56 13.45 -11.15
C LEU A 171 18.45 12.27 -12.11
N ALA A 172 19.64 11.81 -12.45
CA ALA A 172 20.00 10.52 -13.00
C ALA A 172 18.92 9.43 -12.83
N ALA A 173 18.36 9.01 -13.97
CA ALA A 173 17.76 7.70 -14.13
C ALA A 173 18.84 6.64 -13.89
N ARG A 174 18.98 6.17 -12.65
CA ARG A 174 19.85 5.05 -12.27
C ARG A 174 18.96 3.82 -12.09
N ASN A 175 19.31 2.78 -12.85
CA ASN A 175 18.63 1.49 -13.00
C ASN A 175 18.06 0.92 -11.69
N VAL A 176 16.72 0.94 -11.57
CA VAL A 176 15.94 0.36 -10.47
C VAL A 176 16.11 -1.17 -10.37
N VAL A 177 16.47 -1.83 -11.48
CA VAL A 177 16.64 -3.30 -11.55
C VAL A 177 17.74 -3.80 -10.60
N ALA A 178 18.83 -3.05 -10.44
CA ALA A 178 19.94 -3.46 -9.57
C ALA A 178 19.61 -3.30 -8.08
N GLN A 179 18.73 -2.35 -7.73
CA GLN A 179 18.36 -2.07 -6.34
C GLN A 179 17.26 -3.02 -5.84
N VAL A 180 16.38 -3.50 -6.72
CA VAL A 180 15.39 -4.55 -6.44
C VAL A 180 16.06 -5.90 -6.20
N LEU A 181 17.18 -6.18 -6.88
CA LEU A 181 17.96 -7.40 -6.66
C LEU A 181 18.64 -7.41 -5.29
N ALA A 182 19.00 -6.27 -4.72
CA ALA A 182 19.74 -6.19 -3.46
C ALA A 182 18.87 -6.33 -2.19
N LEU A 183 17.54 -6.42 -2.33
CA LEU A 183 16.60 -6.50 -1.19
C LEU A 183 16.26 -7.94 -0.75
N PHE A 184 16.71 -8.95 -1.49
CA PHE A 184 16.45 -10.35 -1.20
C PHE A 184 17.74 -11.03 -0.74
N ASP A 185 17.74 -11.49 0.52
CA ASP A 185 18.84 -12.24 1.14
C ASP A 185 19.39 -13.34 0.21
N THR A 186 20.67 -13.67 0.37
CA THR A 186 21.52 -14.52 -0.48
C THR A 186 20.89 -15.88 -0.84
N ARG A 187 19.97 -16.38 -0.01
CA ARG A 187 19.23 -17.63 -0.24
C ARG A 187 18.06 -17.47 -1.21
N GLY A 188 17.41 -16.30 -1.26
CA GLY A 188 16.30 -16.01 -2.17
C GLY A 188 16.73 -15.77 -3.62
N GLN A 189 17.92 -15.20 -3.81
CA GLN A 189 18.48 -14.98 -5.15
C GLN A 189 18.79 -16.27 -5.90
N ALA A 190 19.23 -17.33 -5.22
CA ALA A 190 19.54 -18.61 -5.85
C ALA A 190 18.28 -19.27 -6.45
N VAL A 191 17.15 -19.20 -5.73
CA VAL A 191 15.86 -19.73 -6.20
C VAL A 191 15.33 -18.91 -7.38
N LEU A 192 15.43 -17.58 -7.30
CA LEU A 192 15.03 -16.70 -8.40
C LEU A 192 15.88 -16.95 -9.67
N ALA A 193 17.20 -17.08 -9.53
CA ALA A 193 18.12 -17.34 -10.64
C ALA A 193 17.83 -18.71 -11.30
N LEU A 194 17.59 -19.75 -10.49
CA LEU A 194 17.21 -21.07 -10.98
C LEU A 194 15.88 -21.01 -11.74
N LEU A 195 14.88 -20.34 -11.17
CA LEU A 195 13.55 -20.21 -11.76
C LEU A 195 13.59 -19.43 -13.07
N LEU A 196 14.35 -18.33 -13.15
CA LEU A 196 14.57 -17.58 -14.39
C LEU A 196 15.27 -18.42 -15.46
N THR A 197 16.23 -19.25 -15.07
CA THR A 197 16.95 -20.14 -15.99
C THR A 197 16.02 -21.22 -16.54
N VAL A 198 15.18 -21.81 -15.70
CA VAL A 198 14.17 -22.80 -16.13
C VAL A 198 13.15 -22.15 -17.07
N ILE A 199 12.65 -20.96 -16.76
CA ILE A 199 11.73 -20.23 -17.63
C ILE A 199 12.38 -19.94 -18.99
N ALA A 200 13.61 -19.45 -19.01
CA ALA A 200 14.32 -19.17 -20.26
C ALA A 200 14.51 -20.44 -21.11
N LEU A 201 14.80 -21.58 -20.49
CA LEU A 201 14.94 -22.86 -21.17
C LEU A 201 13.62 -23.34 -21.78
N LEU A 202 12.52 -23.25 -21.01
CA LEU A 202 11.20 -23.64 -21.49
C LEU A 202 10.75 -22.80 -22.70
N LEU A 203 10.98 -21.48 -22.64
CA LEU A 203 10.70 -20.59 -23.77
C LEU A 203 11.56 -20.91 -24.99
N ALA A 204 12.84 -21.24 -24.80
CA ALA A 204 13.72 -21.62 -25.90
C ALA A 204 13.25 -22.92 -26.59
N VAL A 205 12.81 -23.91 -25.82
CA VAL A 205 12.25 -25.16 -26.34
C VAL A 205 10.96 -24.90 -27.12
N GLU A 206 10.07 -24.07 -26.59
CA GLU A 206 8.80 -23.73 -27.24
C GLU A 206 9.02 -22.99 -28.57
N VAL A 207 9.94 -22.03 -28.61
CA VAL A 207 10.31 -21.32 -29.84
C VAL A 207 10.96 -22.28 -30.84
N ALA A 208 11.85 -23.17 -30.40
CA ALA A 208 12.46 -24.17 -31.28
C ALA A 208 11.42 -25.12 -31.88
N LEU A 209 10.41 -25.53 -31.10
CA LEU A 209 9.29 -26.34 -31.58
C LEU A 209 8.45 -25.60 -32.62
N GLN A 210 8.15 -24.32 -32.40
CA GLN A 210 7.42 -23.51 -33.39
C GLN A 210 8.20 -23.38 -34.71
N ILE A 211 9.51 -23.12 -34.64
CA ILE A 211 10.38 -23.05 -35.81
C ILE A 211 10.43 -24.40 -36.52
N TYR A 212 10.57 -25.50 -35.78
CA TYR A 212 10.62 -26.85 -36.34
C TYR A 212 9.34 -27.22 -37.09
N VAL A 213 8.18 -26.94 -36.49
CA VAL A 213 6.86 -27.15 -37.11
C VAL A 213 6.71 -26.28 -38.36
N LEU A 214 7.10 -25.01 -38.30
CA LEU A 214 7.01 -24.11 -39.45
C LEU A 214 7.96 -24.49 -40.59
N ALA A 215 9.09 -25.13 -40.30
CA ALA A 215 10.02 -25.63 -41.31
C ALA A 215 9.59 -26.97 -41.95
N HIS A 216 8.66 -27.70 -41.33
CA HIS A 216 8.17 -29.01 -41.79
C HIS A 216 6.66 -29.02 -42.10
N ALA A 217 6.03 -27.84 -42.14
CA ALA A 217 4.68 -27.60 -42.62
C ALA A 217 4.71 -27.15 -44.09
#